data_AF-A0A7X8PCC5-F1
#
_entry.id   AF-A0A7X8PCC5-F1
#
_cell.length_a   1.000
_cell.length_b   1.000
_cell.length_c   1.000
_cell.angle_alpha   90.00
_cell.angle_beta   90.00
_cell.angle_gamma   90.00
#
_symmetry.space_group_name_H-M   'P 1'
#
loop_
_entity.id
_entity.type
_entity.pdbx_description
1 polymer ?
#
loop_
_entity_poly.entity_id
_entity_poly.type
_entity_poly.pdbx_seq_one_letter_code
_entity_poly.pdbx_strand_id
1 'polypeptide(L)'
;MANHAETTAVVEHEPAGGEHHVEPSALGLAPGAWVALAMLIFLGILVMKKVPGAIVGGLDKQISAIRKQLDEAKVLRAEAEKLRAEYAAKIANAEKDAASMVEHAKTEAAAIVAKAEADAATTITRREKMASDKIAAAERAAIDDLRAKAAEAATAAARNLIAQNHSAGADKALVDDAIAGLVN
;
A
#
# COMPACT_ATOMS: atom_id res chain seq x y z
N MET A 1 24.45 -14.70 -109.51
CA MET A 1 25.47 -15.40 -108.69
C MET A 1 24.78 -15.70 -107.38
N ALA A 2 24.11 -16.86 -107.27
CA ALA A 2 24.65 -18.10 -106.69
C ALA A 2 24.91 -17.90 -105.18
N ASN A 3 24.41 -18.69 -104.24
CA ASN A 3 23.82 -20.03 -104.27
C ASN A 3 23.24 -20.32 -102.87
N HIS A 4 22.16 -21.10 -102.79
CA HIS A 4 21.72 -21.99 -101.67
C HIS A 4 21.67 -21.46 -100.22
N ALA A 5 20.77 -21.88 -99.32
CA ALA A 5 19.47 -22.56 -99.29
C ALA A 5 19.17 -22.64 -97.78
N GLU A 6 17.92 -22.46 -97.38
CA GLU A 6 17.45 -22.81 -96.03
C GLU A 6 17.83 -24.26 -95.69
N THR A 7 18.00 -24.58 -94.40
CA THR A 7 17.28 -25.65 -93.71
C THR A 7 17.78 -25.79 -92.27
N THR A 8 16.90 -25.45 -91.33
CA THR A 8 16.86 -25.91 -89.93
C THR A 8 16.86 -27.43 -89.86
N ALA A 9 17.84 -28.03 -89.17
CA ALA A 9 17.82 -29.46 -88.87
C ALA A 9 17.29 -29.67 -87.43
N VAL A 10 16.03 -30.10 -87.38
CA VAL A 10 15.43 -30.80 -86.23
C VAL A 10 16.23 -32.08 -86.02
N VAL A 11 16.82 -32.26 -84.84
CA VAL A 11 17.45 -33.53 -84.45
C VAL A 11 16.36 -34.43 -83.90
N GLU A 12 15.74 -35.20 -84.79
CA GLU A 12 15.04 -36.42 -84.42
C GLU A 12 16.08 -37.49 -84.09
N HIS A 13 15.94 -38.07 -82.90
CA HIS A 13 16.66 -39.26 -82.45
C HIS A 13 15.75 -40.46 -82.66
N GLU A 14 16.21 -41.44 -83.45
CA GLU A 14 15.85 -42.87 -83.45
C GLU A 14 16.47 -43.53 -84.71
N PRO A 15 16.67 -44.86 -84.78
CA PRO A 15 17.52 -45.69 -83.93
C PRO A 15 18.53 -46.44 -84.83
N ALA A 16 19.83 -46.21 -84.64
CA ALA A 16 20.85 -46.93 -85.41
C ALA A 16 21.32 -48.17 -84.65
N GLY A 17 20.92 -49.33 -85.18
CA GLY A 17 21.78 -50.48 -85.45
C GLY A 17 22.70 -50.96 -84.33
N GLY A 18 22.36 -52.12 -83.77
CA GLY A 18 23.15 -52.85 -82.78
C GLY A 18 24.65 -52.85 -83.02
N GLU A 19 25.36 -52.18 -82.12
CA GLU A 19 26.74 -52.48 -81.80
C GLU A 19 26.77 -53.29 -80.51
N HIS A 20 27.49 -54.41 -80.54
CA HIS A 20 27.77 -55.22 -79.38
C HIS A 20 28.62 -54.40 -78.39
N HIS A 21 27.96 -53.71 -77.46
CA HIS A 21 28.60 -53.22 -76.25
C HIS A 21 29.10 -54.43 -75.47
N VAL A 22 30.37 -54.81 -75.69
CA VAL A 22 31.07 -55.75 -74.83
C VAL A 22 31.29 -55.03 -73.51
N GLU A 23 30.31 -55.14 -72.62
CA GLU A 23 30.51 -54.74 -71.24
C GLU A 23 31.70 -55.55 -70.69
N PRO A 24 32.74 -54.91 -70.13
CA PRO A 24 33.84 -55.64 -69.51
C PRO A 24 33.31 -56.36 -68.27
N SER A 25 32.89 -57.62 -68.44
CA SER A 25 32.44 -58.47 -67.35
C SER A 25 33.66 -59.06 -66.64
N ALA A 26 34.03 -58.49 -65.49
CA ALA A 26 34.97 -59.13 -64.59
C ALA A 26 34.22 -60.21 -63.78
N LEU A 27 34.69 -61.47 -63.86
CA LEU A 27 34.13 -62.62 -63.12
C LEU A 27 32.64 -62.95 -63.42
N GLY A 28 32.18 -62.75 -64.67
CA GLY A 28 30.83 -63.19 -65.10
C GLY A 28 29.66 -62.33 -64.64
N LEU A 29 29.93 -61.13 -64.12
CA LEU A 29 28.92 -60.16 -63.69
C LEU A 29 28.96 -58.90 -64.56
N ALA A 30 27.79 -58.33 -64.87
CA ALA A 30 27.67 -57.06 -65.57
C ALA A 30 28.30 -55.91 -64.76
N PRO A 31 28.85 -54.86 -65.39
CA PRO A 31 29.35 -53.65 -64.73
C PRO A 31 28.32 -53.03 -63.77
N GLY A 32 27.04 -53.04 -64.13
CA GLY A 32 25.96 -52.60 -63.24
C GLY A 32 25.87 -53.40 -61.92
N ALA A 33 26.20 -54.69 -61.94
CA ALA A 33 26.23 -55.53 -60.74
C ALA A 33 27.43 -55.20 -59.84
N TRP A 34 28.60 -54.86 -60.41
CA TRP A 34 29.73 -54.35 -59.64
C TRP A 34 29.47 -52.98 -59.03
N VAL A 35 28.78 -52.08 -59.73
CA VAL A 35 28.34 -50.78 -59.19
C VAL A 35 27.32 -50.98 -58.06
N ALA A 36 26.33 -51.87 -58.24
CA ALA A 36 25.38 -52.21 -57.21
C ALA A 36 26.06 -52.82 -55.98
N LEU A 37 27.04 -53.72 -56.17
CA LEU A 37 27.83 -54.32 -55.08
C LEU A 37 28.68 -53.26 -54.34
N ALA A 38 29.33 -52.35 -55.07
CA ALA A 38 30.07 -51.24 -54.48
C ALA A 38 29.15 -50.29 -53.68
N MET A 39 27.95 -49.99 -54.18
CA MET A 39 26.93 -49.22 -53.45
C MET A 39 26.46 -49.93 -52.20
N LEU A 40 26.27 -51.25 -52.25
CA LEU A 40 25.83 -52.07 -51.13
C LEU A 40 26.89 -52.11 -50.03
N ILE A 41 28.17 -52.26 -50.41
CA ILE A 41 29.31 -52.18 -49.48
C ILE A 41 29.42 -50.78 -48.87
N PHE A 42 29.28 -49.72 -49.68
CA PHE A 42 29.30 -48.34 -49.18
C PHE A 42 28.17 -48.06 -48.19
N LEU A 43 26.93 -48.47 -48.52
CA LEU A 43 25.79 -48.35 -47.63
C LEU A 43 25.97 -49.18 -46.35
N GLY A 44 26.53 -50.39 -46.47
CA GLY A 44 26.90 -51.24 -45.33
C GLY A 44 27.92 -50.57 -44.40
N ILE A 45 28.94 -49.92 -44.96
CA ILE A 45 29.93 -49.15 -44.18
C ILE A 45 29.28 -47.93 -43.52
N LEU A 46 28.37 -47.21 -44.19
CA LEU A 46 27.64 -46.08 -43.60
C LEU A 46 26.75 -46.50 -42.42
N VAL A 47 26.07 -47.66 -42.55
CA VAL A 47 25.27 -48.24 -41.47
C VAL A 47 26.17 -48.70 -40.32
N MET A 48 27.31 -49.36 -40.61
CA MET A 48 28.27 -49.80 -39.61
C MET A 48 28.91 -48.61 -38.86
N LYS A 49 29.20 -47.50 -39.56
CA LYS A 49 29.67 -46.24 -38.98
C LYS A 49 28.55 -45.39 -38.34
N LYS A 50 27.31 -45.90 -38.28
CA LYS A 50 26.15 -45.28 -37.62
C LYS A 50 25.83 -43.85 -38.09
N VAL A 51 26.16 -43.52 -39.34
CA VAL A 51 25.86 -42.21 -39.94
C VAL A 51 24.36 -41.87 -39.88
N PRO A 52 23.42 -42.76 -40.23
CA PRO A 52 21.99 -42.44 -40.10
C PRO A 52 21.57 -42.19 -38.63
N GLY A 53 22.18 -42.90 -37.67
CA GLY A 53 21.92 -42.68 -36.24
C GLY A 53 22.42 -41.32 -35.73
N ALA A 54 23.55 -40.83 -36.23
CA ALA A 54 24.08 -39.51 -35.88
C ALA A 54 23.19 -38.37 -36.39
N ILE A 55 22.59 -38.53 -37.57
CA ILE A 55 21.64 -37.56 -38.14
C ILE A 55 20.36 -37.53 -37.29
N VAL A 56 19.75 -38.69 -37.04
CA VAL A 56 18.53 -38.79 -36.20
C VAL A 56 18.78 -38.24 -34.80
N GLY A 57 19.90 -38.60 -34.17
CA GLY A 57 20.27 -38.07 -32.84
C GLY A 57 20.51 -36.56 -32.82
N GLY A 58 21.00 -35.97 -33.92
CA GLY A 58 21.14 -34.53 -34.08
C GLY A 58 19.78 -33.81 -34.15
N LEU A 59 18.83 -34.36 -34.92
CA LEU A 59 17.45 -33.85 -34.97
C LEU A 59 16.75 -33.99 -33.62
N ASP A 60 16.87 -35.14 -32.96
CA ASP A 60 16.27 -35.37 -31.63
C ASP A 60 16.84 -34.40 -30.59
N LYS A 61 18.14 -34.09 -30.64
CA LYS A 61 18.76 -33.10 -29.77
C LYS A 61 18.19 -31.70 -30.01
N GLN A 62 17.95 -31.31 -31.26
CA GLN A 62 17.31 -30.03 -31.58
C GLN A 62 15.85 -30.00 -31.11
N ILE A 63 15.09 -31.06 -31.34
CA ILE A 63 13.70 -31.17 -30.88
C ILE A 63 13.64 -31.05 -29.35
N SER A 64 14.54 -31.75 -28.64
CA SER A 64 14.64 -31.68 -27.18
C SER A 64 15.00 -30.26 -26.70
N ALA A 65 15.96 -29.60 -27.35
CA ALA A 65 16.33 -28.22 -27.03
C ALA A 65 15.17 -27.24 -27.24
N ILE A 66 14.46 -27.34 -28.36
CA ILE A 66 13.28 -26.49 -28.66
C ILE A 66 12.17 -26.76 -27.66
N ARG A 67 11.88 -28.02 -27.33
CA ARG A 67 10.89 -28.37 -26.29
C ARG A 67 11.26 -27.74 -24.95
N LYS A 68 12.51 -27.86 -24.53
CA LYS A 68 13.00 -27.26 -23.28
C LYS A 68 12.83 -25.74 -23.28
N GLN A 69 13.21 -25.06 -24.36
CA GLN A 69 13.05 -23.61 -24.50
C GLN A 69 11.57 -23.19 -24.50
N LEU A 70 10.70 -23.96 -25.15
CA LEU A 70 9.26 -23.68 -25.17
C LEU A 70 8.64 -23.87 -23.77
N ASP A 71 9.06 -24.89 -23.03
CA ASP A 71 8.58 -25.13 -21.67
C ASP A 71 9.10 -24.07 -20.70
N GLU A 72 10.37 -23.68 -20.79
CA GLU A 72 10.93 -22.53 -20.05
C GLU A 72 10.18 -21.24 -20.37
N ALA A 73 9.86 -20.97 -21.64
CA ALA A 73 9.10 -19.79 -22.04
C ALA A 73 7.66 -19.82 -21.51
N LYS A 74 7.01 -20.99 -21.49
CA LYS A 74 5.68 -21.15 -20.89
C LYS A 74 5.71 -20.91 -19.39
N VAL A 75 6.70 -21.45 -18.69
CA VAL A 75 6.89 -21.23 -17.24
C VAL A 75 7.12 -19.75 -16.98
N LEU A 76 8.03 -19.10 -17.71
CA LEU A 76 8.31 -17.67 -17.56
C LEU A 76 7.06 -16.81 -17.82
N ARG A 77 6.25 -17.17 -18.81
CA ARG A 77 4.98 -16.50 -19.08
C ARG A 77 3.98 -16.70 -17.94
N ALA A 78 3.85 -17.91 -17.43
CA ALA A 78 2.97 -18.21 -16.30
C ALA A 78 3.41 -17.45 -15.03
N GLU A 79 4.71 -17.36 -14.77
CA GLU A 79 5.27 -16.57 -13.68
C GLU A 79 5.01 -15.07 -13.85
N ALA A 80 5.16 -14.54 -15.07
CA ALA A 80 4.87 -13.14 -15.37
C ALA A 80 3.37 -12.82 -15.22
N GLU A 81 2.48 -13.71 -15.68
CA GLU A 81 1.03 -13.57 -15.52
C GLU A 81 0.63 -13.64 -14.03
N LYS A 82 1.20 -14.57 -13.28
CA LYS A 82 1.02 -14.68 -11.82
C LYS A 82 1.49 -13.41 -11.11
N LEU A 83 2.69 -12.93 -11.42
CA LEU A 83 3.26 -11.73 -10.83
C LEU A 83 2.41 -10.50 -11.15
N ARG A 84 1.92 -10.38 -12.39
CA ARG A 84 0.99 -9.31 -12.78
C ARG A 84 -0.30 -9.36 -11.99
N ALA A 85 -0.89 -10.55 -11.80
CA ALA A 85 -2.10 -10.72 -11.01
C ALA A 85 -1.87 -10.36 -9.54
N GLU A 86 -0.73 -10.76 -8.95
CA GLU A 86 -0.34 -10.40 -7.59
C GLU A 86 -0.18 -8.88 -7.41
N TYR A 87 0.49 -8.20 -8.35
CA TYR A 87 0.62 -6.73 -8.30
C TYR A 87 -0.73 -6.02 -8.49
N ALA A 88 -1.58 -6.49 -9.41
CA ALA A 88 -2.91 -5.94 -9.59
C ALA A 88 -3.76 -6.08 -8.32
N ALA A 89 -3.74 -7.25 -7.69
CA ALA A 89 -4.42 -7.49 -6.41
C ALA A 89 -3.83 -6.62 -5.29
N LYS A 90 -2.50 -6.47 -5.24
CA LYS A 90 -1.82 -5.62 -4.24
C LYS A 90 -2.18 -4.14 -4.40
N ILE A 91 -2.28 -3.64 -5.63
CA ILE A 91 -2.72 -2.27 -5.92
C ILE A 91 -4.18 -2.08 -5.47
N ALA A 92 -5.09 -2.99 -5.86
CA ALA A 92 -6.49 -2.91 -5.47
C ALA A 92 -6.67 -2.96 -3.93
N ASN A 93 -5.90 -3.80 -3.24
CA ASN A 93 -5.90 -3.84 -1.78
C ASN A 93 -5.33 -2.56 -1.18
N ALA A 94 -4.23 -2.03 -1.72
CA ALA A 94 -3.64 -0.77 -1.24
C ALA A 94 -4.60 0.43 -1.42
N GLU A 95 -5.34 0.49 -2.52
CA GLU A 95 -6.38 1.50 -2.74
C GLU A 95 -7.53 1.37 -1.74
N LYS A 96 -7.98 0.14 -1.47
CA LYS A 96 -9.00 -0.14 -0.45
C LYS A 96 -8.52 0.23 0.95
N ASP A 97 -7.30 -0.13 1.30
CA ASP A 97 -6.69 0.19 2.59
C ASP A 97 -6.51 1.70 2.73
N ALA A 98 -6.09 2.40 1.67
CA ALA A 98 -6.01 3.85 1.67
C ALA A 98 -7.38 4.52 1.85
N ALA A 99 -8.42 4.03 1.17
CA ALA A 99 -9.78 4.53 1.34
C ALA A 99 -10.27 4.30 2.79
N SER A 100 -10.02 3.11 3.34
CA SER A 100 -10.34 2.77 4.74
C SER A 100 -9.58 3.66 5.73
N MET A 101 -8.28 3.88 5.53
CA MET A 101 -7.48 4.79 6.36
C MET A 101 -8.04 6.22 6.35
N VAL A 102 -8.46 6.73 5.18
CA VAL A 102 -9.04 8.07 5.08
C VAL A 102 -10.40 8.14 5.78
N GLU A 103 -11.24 7.11 5.66
CA GLU A 103 -12.52 7.04 6.35
C GLU A 103 -12.33 6.99 7.87
N HIS A 104 -11.46 6.10 8.36
CA HIS A 104 -11.10 6.02 9.77
C HIS A 104 -10.55 7.35 10.29
N ALA A 105 -9.63 8.00 9.57
CA ALA A 105 -9.08 9.29 9.96
C ALA A 105 -10.16 10.38 10.05
N LYS A 106 -11.14 10.39 9.14
CA LYS A 106 -12.28 11.33 9.21
C LYS A 106 -13.16 11.07 10.43
N THR A 107 -13.47 9.81 10.70
CA THR A 107 -14.29 9.41 11.86
C THR A 107 -13.58 9.74 13.17
N GLU A 108 -12.27 9.47 13.27
CA GLU A 108 -11.46 9.83 14.43
C GLU A 108 -11.37 11.35 14.60
N ALA A 109 -11.13 12.10 13.52
CA ALA A 109 -11.11 13.56 13.57
C ALA A 109 -12.45 14.14 14.07
N ALA A 110 -13.58 13.62 13.56
CA ALA A 110 -14.91 14.04 14.01
C ALA A 110 -15.13 13.71 15.50
N ALA A 111 -14.68 12.53 15.96
CA ALA A 111 -14.76 12.14 17.36
C ALA A 111 -13.90 13.02 18.27
N ILE A 112 -12.69 13.40 17.82
CA ILE A 112 -11.80 14.32 18.54
C ILE A 112 -12.44 15.70 18.66
N VAL A 113 -13.02 16.23 17.58
CA VAL A 113 -13.70 17.53 17.61
C VAL A 113 -14.89 17.49 18.57
N ALA A 114 -15.76 16.48 18.46
CA ALA A 114 -16.91 16.34 19.35
C ALA A 114 -16.48 16.22 20.83
N LYS A 115 -15.41 15.47 21.12
CA LYS A 115 -14.85 15.37 22.47
C LYS A 115 -14.27 16.70 22.95
N ALA A 116 -13.53 17.41 22.10
CA ALA A 116 -12.95 18.71 22.42
C ALA A 116 -14.04 19.75 22.72
N GLU A 117 -15.14 19.75 21.97
CA GLU A 117 -16.30 20.60 22.24
C GLU A 117 -16.95 20.28 23.59
N ALA A 118 -17.15 18.99 23.90
CA ALA A 118 -17.69 18.56 25.18
C ALA A 118 -16.79 18.93 26.37
N ASP A 119 -15.48 18.75 26.23
CA ASP A 119 -14.48 19.09 27.24
C ASP A 119 -14.38 20.62 27.43
N ALA A 120 -14.47 21.39 26.34
CA ALA A 120 -14.52 22.84 26.37
C ALA A 120 -15.78 23.36 27.08
N ALA A 121 -16.96 22.83 26.74
CA ALA A 121 -18.21 23.18 27.40
C ALA A 121 -18.15 22.88 28.92
N THR A 122 -17.68 21.70 29.29
CA THR A 122 -17.49 21.32 30.71
C THR A 122 -16.53 22.27 31.42
N THR A 123 -15.44 22.66 30.76
CA THR A 123 -14.46 23.61 31.31
C THR A 123 -15.07 25.00 31.51
N ILE A 124 -15.88 25.47 30.56
CA ILE A 124 -16.59 26.75 30.65
C ILE A 124 -17.56 26.72 31.83
N THR A 125 -18.44 25.73 31.92
CA THR A 125 -19.41 25.60 33.02
C THR A 125 -18.71 25.55 34.38
N ARG A 126 -17.57 24.83 34.49
CA ARG A 126 -16.78 24.81 35.72
C ARG A 126 -16.19 26.18 36.05
N ARG A 127 -15.71 26.92 35.05
CA ARG A 127 -15.16 28.28 35.23
C ARG A 127 -16.25 29.28 35.64
N GLU A 128 -17.42 29.20 35.02
CA GLU A 128 -18.59 30.00 35.40
C GLU A 128 -18.98 29.73 36.84
N LYS A 129 -19.07 28.46 37.26
CA LYS A 129 -19.35 28.09 38.64
C LYS A 129 -18.31 28.66 39.61
N MET A 130 -17.02 28.48 39.31
CA MET A 130 -15.95 29.05 40.15
C MET A 130 -16.01 30.59 40.24
N ALA A 131 -16.36 31.27 39.14
CA ALA A 131 -16.52 32.71 39.13
C ALA A 131 -17.74 33.14 39.96
N SER A 132 -18.88 32.47 39.78
CA SER A 132 -20.09 32.69 40.57
C SER A 132 -19.85 32.46 42.07
N ASP A 133 -19.16 31.38 42.43
CA ASP A 133 -18.82 31.06 43.82
C ASP A 133 -17.89 32.13 44.43
N LYS A 134 -16.93 32.64 43.65
CA LYS A 134 -16.06 33.77 44.07
C LYS A 134 -16.83 35.07 44.25
N ILE A 135 -17.75 35.38 43.34
CA ILE A 135 -18.61 36.57 43.45
C ILE A 135 -19.45 36.47 44.72
N ALA A 136 -20.13 35.34 44.94
CA ALA A 136 -20.95 35.13 46.13
C ALA A 136 -20.13 35.22 47.43
N ALA A 137 -18.90 34.70 47.43
CA ALA A 137 -17.99 34.84 48.58
C ALA A 137 -17.57 36.31 48.81
N ALA A 138 -17.24 37.04 47.74
CA ALA A 138 -16.89 38.46 47.82
C ALA A 138 -18.07 39.33 48.27
N GLU A 139 -19.29 39.04 47.80
CA GLU A 139 -20.52 39.72 48.24
C GLU A 139 -20.76 39.53 49.74
N ARG A 140 -20.64 38.30 50.25
CA ARG A 140 -20.76 38.04 51.69
C ARG A 140 -19.71 38.81 52.49
N ALA A 141 -18.45 38.77 52.05
CA ALA A 141 -17.38 39.52 52.70
C ALA A 141 -17.63 41.04 52.68
N ALA A 142 -18.15 41.59 51.58
CA ALA A 142 -18.48 43.01 51.46
C ALA A 142 -19.65 43.42 52.38
N ILE A 143 -20.67 42.55 52.52
CA ILE A 143 -21.77 42.78 53.45
C ILE A 143 -21.27 42.78 54.89
N ASP A 144 -20.42 41.83 55.25
CA ASP A 144 -19.86 41.75 56.61
C ASP A 144 -18.94 42.93 56.92
N ASP A 145 -18.12 43.38 55.96
CA ASP A 145 -17.29 44.58 56.08
C ASP A 145 -18.15 45.86 56.23
N LEU A 146 -19.25 45.97 55.48
CA LEU A 146 -20.19 47.08 55.61
C LEU A 146 -20.87 47.10 56.99
N ARG A 147 -21.28 45.94 57.50
CA ARG A 147 -21.85 45.80 58.85
C ARG A 147 -20.86 46.18 59.93
N ALA A 148 -19.60 45.73 59.81
CA ALA A 148 -18.54 46.09 60.73
C ALA A 148 -18.32 47.62 60.74
N LYS A 149 -18.19 48.25 59.58
CA LYS A 149 -18.07 49.71 59.45
C LYS A 149 -19.27 50.47 60.02
N ALA A 150 -20.49 49.98 59.79
CA ALA A 150 -21.69 50.58 60.36
C ALA A 150 -21.73 50.46 61.89
N ALA A 151 -21.34 49.30 62.45
CA ALA A 151 -21.25 49.10 63.89
C ALA A 151 -20.18 49.98 64.54
N GLU A 152 -19.01 50.12 63.89
CA GLU A 152 -17.95 51.03 64.32
C GLU A 152 -18.42 52.49 64.31
N ALA A 153 -19.05 52.94 63.23
CA ALA A 153 -19.59 54.29 63.11
C ALA A 153 -20.69 54.56 64.17
N ALA A 154 -21.60 53.62 64.38
CA ALA A 154 -22.64 53.72 65.40
C ALA A 154 -22.03 53.78 66.82
N THR A 155 -21.03 52.95 67.10
CA THR A 155 -20.35 52.93 68.41
C THR A 155 -19.56 54.23 68.63
N ALA A 156 -18.90 54.75 67.60
CA ALA A 156 -18.20 56.04 67.67
C ALA A 156 -19.17 57.20 67.91
N ALA A 157 -20.31 57.23 67.21
CA ALA A 157 -21.36 58.21 67.42
C ALA A 157 -21.96 58.12 68.83
N ALA A 158 -22.25 56.91 69.32
CA ALA A 158 -22.73 56.68 70.68
C ALA A 158 -21.71 57.15 71.73
N ARG A 159 -20.42 56.83 71.57
CA ARG A 159 -19.35 57.34 72.44
C ARG A 159 -19.30 58.87 72.47
N ASN A 160 -19.41 59.51 71.31
CA ASN A 160 -19.42 60.98 71.23
C ASN A 160 -20.67 61.59 71.88
N LEU A 161 -21.84 60.95 71.76
CA LEU A 161 -23.07 61.41 72.39
C LEU A 161 -23.03 61.24 73.90
N ILE A 162 -22.50 60.10 74.39
CA ILE A 162 -22.27 59.87 75.82
C ILE A 162 -21.32 60.93 76.35
N ALA A 163 -20.17 61.14 75.72
CA ALA A 163 -19.19 62.14 76.16
C ALA A 163 -19.76 63.58 76.24
N GLN A 164 -20.67 63.95 75.33
CA GLN A 164 -21.33 65.25 75.34
C GLN A 164 -22.42 65.39 76.42
N ASN A 165 -23.12 64.30 76.77
CA ASN A 165 -24.20 64.31 77.77
C ASN A 165 -23.71 63.85 79.17
N HIS A 166 -22.44 63.48 79.30
CA HIS A 166 -21.85 63.03 80.56
C HIS A 166 -21.66 64.22 81.51
N SER A 167 -22.44 64.25 82.59
CA SER A 167 -22.35 65.26 83.65
C SER A 167 -22.22 64.58 85.01
N ALA A 168 -21.70 65.28 86.02
CA ALA A 168 -21.51 64.74 87.37
C ALA A 168 -22.82 64.21 88.01
N GLY A 169 -23.98 64.69 87.57
CA GLY A 169 -25.28 64.17 88.00
C GLY A 169 -25.65 62.82 87.37
N ALA A 170 -25.26 62.58 86.12
CA ALA A 170 -25.47 61.31 85.43
C ALA A 170 -24.56 60.20 86.00
N ASP A 171 -23.31 60.54 86.36
CA ASP A 171 -22.38 59.61 87.03
C ASP A 171 -22.93 59.07 88.34
N LYS A 172 -23.49 59.96 89.18
CA LYS A 172 -24.07 59.57 90.47
C LYS A 172 -25.25 58.62 90.30
N ALA A 173 -26.14 58.89 89.34
CA ALA A 173 -27.28 58.02 89.04
C ALA A 173 -26.85 56.63 88.53
N LEU A 174 -25.82 56.56 87.67
CA LEU A 174 -25.28 55.27 87.17
C LEU A 174 -24.63 54.44 88.29
N VAL A 175 -23.93 55.09 89.23
CA VAL A 175 -23.35 54.42 90.39
C VAL A 175 -24.44 53.90 91.32
N ASP A 176 -25.46 54.71 91.59
CA ASP A 176 -26.59 54.32 92.45
C ASP A 176 -27.37 53.14 91.82
N ASP A 177 -27.60 53.13 90.49
CA ASP A 177 -28.22 52.00 89.76
C ASP A 177 -27.35 50.73 89.75
N ALA A 178 -26.03 50.85 89.56
CA ALA A 178 -25.11 49.71 89.62
C ALA A 178 -25.04 49.08 91.02
N ILE A 179 -25.10 49.90 92.07
CA ILE A 179 -25.20 49.43 93.47
C ILE A 179 -26.56 48.75 93.71
N ALA A 180 -27.66 49.32 93.19
CA ALA A 180 -28.99 48.72 93.30
C ALA A 180 -29.08 47.35 92.57
N GLY A 181 -28.44 47.21 91.41
CA GLY A 181 -28.38 45.96 90.64
C GLY A 181 -27.50 44.86 91.27
N LEU A 182 -26.64 45.21 92.24
CA LEU A 182 -25.84 44.25 93.03
C LEU A 182 -26.57 43.79 94.31
N VAL A 183 -27.58 44.54 94.75
CA VAL A 183 -28.37 44.26 95.97
C VAL A 183 -29.64 43.44 95.68
N ASN A 184 -29.93 43.20 94.40
CA ASN A 184 -30.98 42.30 93.90
C ASN A 184 -30.36 41.05 93.26
#